data_AF-A0A1F6PGX0-F1
#
_entry.id   AF-A0A1F6PGX0-F1
#
_cell.length_a   1.000
_cell.length_b   1.000
_cell.length_c   1.000
_cell.angle_alpha   90.00
_cell.angle_beta   90.00
_cell.angle_gamma   90.00
#
_symmetry.space_group_name_H-M   'P 1'
#
loop_
_entity.id
_entity.type
_entity.pdbx_description
1 polymer ?
#
loop_
_entity_poly.entity_id
_entity_poly.type
_entity_poly.pdbx_seq_one_letter_code
_entity_poly.pdbx_strand_id
1 'polypeptide(L)'
;MKLDISLNNADLYQGVAIHEAGGRLAIDLSDDVLNQIGRNAGDLMAGIEDRSEITLTGAAPIPVYLVVFHIVVHRFRKVYYDNEMYNLLIARH
;
A
#
# COMPACT_ATOMS: atom_id res chain seq x y z
N MET A 1 -5.31 5.91 10.82
CA MET A 1 -3.86 5.73 10.56
C MET A 1 -3.53 6.00 9.08
N LYS A 2 -2.26 6.26 8.71
CA LYS A 2 -1.85 6.49 7.29
C LYS A 2 -0.79 5.47 6.87
N LEU A 3 -0.95 4.85 5.70
CA LEU A 3 0.00 3.93 5.09
C LEU A 3 0.48 4.53 3.77
N ASP A 4 1.76 4.88 3.70
CA ASP A 4 2.42 5.25 2.45
C ASP A 4 2.63 4.01 1.60
N ILE A 5 2.03 3.96 0.42
CA ILE A 5 2.21 2.87 -0.55
C ILE A 5 3.23 3.23 -1.63
N SER A 6 3.86 4.41 -1.56
CA SER A 6 4.90 4.81 -2.48
C SER A 6 6.16 3.96 -2.36
N LEU A 7 6.96 3.94 -3.43
CA LEU A 7 8.24 3.21 -3.48
C LEU A 7 9.27 3.67 -2.43
N ASN A 8 8.98 4.73 -1.66
CA ASN A 8 9.82 5.16 -0.54
C ASN A 8 9.55 4.37 0.76
N ASN A 9 8.49 3.57 0.83
CA ASN A 9 8.18 2.76 2.00
C ASN A 9 9.02 1.47 2.04
N ALA A 10 10.16 1.52 2.71
CA ALA A 10 11.08 0.39 2.82
C ALA A 10 10.43 -0.89 3.40
N ASP A 11 9.50 -0.77 4.35
CA ASP A 11 8.87 -1.94 4.98
C ASP A 11 7.87 -2.62 4.02
N LEU A 12 7.08 -1.83 3.29
CA LEU A 12 6.12 -2.37 2.32
C LEU A 12 6.82 -3.10 1.17
N TYR A 13 7.98 -2.58 0.73
CA TYR A 13 8.76 -3.13 -0.36
C TYR A 13 9.95 -3.98 0.10
N GLN A 14 9.98 -4.42 1.37
CA GLN A 14 11.05 -5.28 1.87
C GLN A 14 11.21 -6.53 0.99
N GLY A 15 12.42 -6.73 0.46
CA GLY A 15 12.74 -7.86 -0.42
C GLY A 15 12.31 -7.69 -1.89
N VAL A 16 11.79 -6.52 -2.28
CA VAL A 16 11.47 -6.17 -3.68
C VAL A 16 12.63 -5.36 -4.26
N ALA A 17 13.07 -5.73 -5.47
CA ALA A 17 14.07 -4.95 -6.19
C ALA A 17 13.45 -3.66 -6.73
N ILE A 18 13.85 -2.52 -6.18
CA ILE A 18 13.55 -1.19 -6.68
C ILE A 18 14.79 -0.67 -7.42
N HIS A 19 14.60 -0.11 -8.61
CA HIS A 19 15.66 0.46 -9.43
C HIS A 19 15.30 1.87 -9.89
N GLU A 20 16.27 2.61 -10.43
CA GLU A 20 16.02 3.92 -11.03
C GLU A 20 15.81 3.80 -12.55
N ALA A 21 14.74 4.39 -13.06
CA ALA A 21 14.46 4.52 -14.49
C ALA A 21 14.05 5.97 -14.80
N GLY A 22 14.86 6.67 -15.59
CA GLY A 22 14.58 8.08 -15.96
C GLY A 22 14.55 9.04 -14.76
N GLY A 23 15.39 8.79 -13.74
CA GLY A 23 15.46 9.62 -12.53
C GLY A 23 14.31 9.42 -11.55
N ARG A 24 13.56 8.32 -11.68
CA ARG A 24 12.47 7.92 -10.78
C ARG A 24 12.65 6.49 -10.32
N LEU A 25 12.20 6.20 -9.10
CA LEU A 25 12.12 4.82 -8.62
C LEU A 25 11.10 4.04 -9.45
N ALA A 26 11.44 2.81 -9.78
CA ALA A 26 10.65 1.88 -10.55
C ALA A 26 10.79 0.46 -9.99
N ILE A 27 9.79 -0.36 -10.25
CA ILE A 27 9.75 -1.78 -9.91
C ILE A 27 9.27 -2.58 -11.12
N ASP A 28 9.87 -3.73 -11.34
CA ASP A 28 9.37 -4.70 -12.31
C ASP A 28 8.26 -5.51 -11.67
N LEU A 29 7.04 -5.36 -12.19
CA LEU A 29 5.88 -6.05 -11.64
C LEU A 29 5.81 -7.48 -12.17
N SER A 30 5.83 -8.42 -11.24
CA SER A 30 5.53 -9.83 -11.44
C SER A 30 4.61 -10.33 -10.33
N ASP A 31 4.00 -11.49 -10.51
CA ASP A 31 3.15 -12.10 -9.48
C ASP A 31 3.94 -12.33 -8.17
N ASP A 32 5.20 -12.74 -8.26
CA ASP A 32 6.06 -12.93 -7.08
C ASP A 32 6.31 -11.63 -6.31
N VAL A 33 6.54 -10.52 -7.05
CA VAL A 33 6.71 -9.18 -6.46
C VAL A 33 5.41 -8.73 -5.78
N LEU A 34 4.28 -8.87 -6.45
CA LEU A 34 2.97 -8.51 -5.89
C LEU A 34 2.62 -9.36 -4.66
N ASN A 35 2.92 -10.67 -4.70
CA ASN A 35 2.76 -11.56 -3.57
C ASN A 35 3.65 -11.15 -2.39
N GLN A 36 4.90 -10.74 -2.65
CA GLN A 36 5.79 -10.26 -1.59
C GLN A 36 5.26 -8.97 -0.95
N ILE A 37 4.81 -8.01 -1.75
CA ILE A 37 4.20 -6.76 -1.24
C ILE A 37 2.94 -7.06 -0.42
N GLY A 38 2.10 -8.00 -0.88
CA GLY A 38 0.92 -8.43 -0.14
C GLY A 38 1.24 -9.04 1.23
N ARG A 39 2.30 -9.87 1.31
CA ARG A 39 2.80 -10.42 2.59
C ARG A 39 3.27 -9.30 3.52
N ASN A 40 4.13 -8.41 3.03
CA ASN A 40 4.67 -7.30 3.81
C ASN A 40 3.55 -6.39 4.33
N ALA A 41 2.55 -6.05 3.49
CA ALA A 41 1.37 -5.31 3.91
C ALA A 41 0.57 -6.06 4.98
N GLY A 42 0.40 -7.37 4.82
CA GLY A 42 -0.26 -8.23 5.80
C GLY A 42 0.42 -8.19 7.17
N ASP A 43 1.75 -8.24 7.19
CA ASP A 43 2.60 -8.21 8.38
C ASP A 43 2.55 -6.82 9.05
N LEU A 44 2.69 -5.75 8.27
CA LEU A 44 2.54 -4.37 8.74
C LEU A 44 1.19 -4.15 9.44
N MET A 45 0.12 -4.75 8.89
CA MET A 45 -1.22 -4.62 9.45
C MET A 45 -1.51 -5.61 10.60
N ALA A 46 -0.64 -6.58 10.86
CA ALA A 46 -0.90 -7.63 11.86
C ALA A 46 -0.88 -7.07 13.30
N GLY A 47 0.01 -6.11 13.58
CA GLY A 47 0.18 -5.51 14.90
C GLY A 47 -0.79 -4.37 15.23
N ILE A 48 -1.78 -4.08 14.37
CA ILE A 48 -2.64 -2.91 14.52
C ILE A 48 -3.93 -3.27 15.24
N GLU A 49 -4.10 -2.71 16.43
CA GLU A 49 -5.27 -2.88 17.30
C GLU A 49 -6.44 -1.98 16.86
N ASP A 50 -6.18 -0.68 16.63
CA ASP A 50 -7.21 0.24 16.15
C ASP A 50 -7.47 0.06 14.65
N ARG A 51 -8.62 -0.54 14.35
CA ARG A 51 -9.09 -0.85 13.00
C ARG A 51 -10.26 0.03 12.56
N SER A 52 -10.42 1.20 13.19
CA SER A 52 -11.48 2.14 12.85
C SER A 52 -11.32 2.73 11.44
N GLU A 53 -10.11 3.19 11.10
CA GLU A 53 -9.84 3.80 9.79
C GLU A 53 -8.37 3.75 9.36
N ILE A 54 -8.17 3.62 8.05
CA ILE A 54 -6.86 3.68 7.40
C ILE A 54 -6.92 4.57 6.16
N THR A 55 -5.85 5.32 5.91
CA THR A 55 -5.66 6.12 4.70
C THR A 55 -4.48 5.59 3.91
N LEU A 56 -4.70 5.18 2.67
CA LEU A 56 -3.64 4.85 1.70
C LEU A 56 -3.16 6.13 1.03
N THR A 57 -1.85 6.33 0.92
CA THR A 57 -1.27 7.54 0.31
C THR A 57 -0.05 7.23 -0.53
N GLY A 58 0.46 8.23 -1.25
CA GLY A 58 1.68 8.09 -2.02
C GLY A 58 1.45 7.50 -3.41
N ALA A 59 2.36 7.83 -4.32
CA ALA A 59 2.29 7.37 -5.70
C ALA A 59 2.79 5.93 -5.82
N ALA A 60 1.94 5.03 -6.31
CA ALA A 60 2.26 3.63 -6.52
C ALA A 60 1.66 3.12 -7.84
N PRO A 61 2.22 2.08 -8.46
CA PRO A 61 1.57 1.39 -9.57
C PRO A 61 0.20 0.84 -9.14
N ILE A 62 -0.79 0.90 -10.04
CA ILE A 62 -2.16 0.42 -9.78
C ILE A 62 -2.19 -1.02 -9.22
N PRO A 63 -1.41 -1.98 -9.74
CA PRO A 63 -1.40 -3.33 -9.18
C PRO A 63 -0.98 -3.39 -7.70
N VAL A 64 -0.03 -2.54 -7.28
CA VAL A 64 0.38 -2.45 -5.86
C VAL A 64 -0.76 -1.88 -5.02
N TYR A 65 -1.41 -0.82 -5.50
CA TYR A 65 -2.58 -0.25 -4.82
C TYR A 65 -3.67 -1.31 -4.62
N LEU A 66 -3.99 -2.11 -5.64
CA LEU A 66 -5.03 -3.14 -5.54
C LEU A 66 -4.69 -4.23 -4.52
N VAL A 67 -3.43 -4.69 -4.50
CA VAL A 67 -2.96 -5.67 -3.52
C VAL A 67 -3.06 -5.12 -2.10
N VAL A 68 -2.52 -3.92 -1.84
CA VAL A 68 -2.57 -3.31 -0.51
C VAL A 68 -4.01 -3.00 -0.09
N PHE A 69 -4.82 -2.47 -1.01
CA PHE A 69 -6.24 -2.21 -0.79
C PHE A 69 -6.98 -3.48 -0.37
N HIS A 70 -6.76 -4.61 -1.07
CA HIS A 70 -7.36 -5.89 -0.71
C HIS A 70 -7.00 -6.33 0.73
N ILE A 71 -5.75 -6.13 1.15
CA ILE A 71 -5.33 -6.45 2.52
C ILE A 71 -6.04 -5.56 3.55
N VAL A 72 -6.12 -4.25 3.31
CA VAL A 72 -6.65 -3.31 4.31
C VAL A 72 -8.17 -3.25 4.33
N VAL A 73 -8.85 -3.43 3.19
CA VAL A 73 -10.31 -3.31 3.10
C VAL A 73 -11.02 -4.33 3.98
N HIS A 74 -10.47 -5.54 4.12
CA HIS A 74 -11.07 -6.56 4.99
C HIS A 74 -10.71 -6.38 6.47
N ARG A 75 -9.80 -5.47 6.81
CA ARG A 75 -9.32 -5.27 8.19
C ARG A 75 -9.85 -3.99 8.84
N PHE A 76 -10.12 -2.94 8.08
CA PHE A 76 -10.52 -1.63 8.60
C PHE A 76 -11.98 -1.29 8.31
N ARG A 77 -12.67 -0.59 9.23
CA ARG A 77 -14.07 -0.17 9.03
C ARG A 77 -14.22 0.90 7.95
N LYS A 78 -13.21 1.75 7.79
CA LYS A 78 -13.15 2.78 6.74
C LYS A 78 -11.78 2.78 6.10
N VAL A 79 -11.76 2.82 4.78
CA VAL A 79 -10.54 2.98 4.00
C VAL A 79 -10.65 4.26 3.20
N TYR A 80 -9.63 5.10 3.33
CA TYR A 80 -9.47 6.34 2.61
C TYR A 80 -8.31 6.27 1.62
N TYR A 81 -8.35 7.09 0.58
CA TYR A 81 -7.22 7.33 -0.33
C TYR A 81 -6.90 8.83 -0.35
N ASP A 82 -5.63 9.16 -0.12
CA ASP A 82 -5.12 10.52 -0.05
C ASP A 82 -4.02 10.72 -1.09
N ASN A 83 -4.30 11.57 -2.08
CA ASN A 83 -3.37 11.95 -3.15
C ASN A 83 -2.87 13.41 -3.01
N GLU A 84 -2.84 13.93 -1.78
CA GLU A 84 -2.48 15.30 -1.41
C GLU A 84 -3.50 16.38 -1.82
N MET A 85 -4.28 16.14 -2.87
CA MET A 85 -5.36 17.04 -3.30
C MET A 85 -6.71 16.67 -2.69
N TYR A 86 -6.99 15.37 -2.58
CA TYR A 86 -8.25 14.84 -2.09
C TYR A 86 -8.00 13.74 -1.08
N ASN A 87 -8.87 13.66 -0.08
CA ASN A 87 -8.97 12.54 0.84
C ASN A 87 -10.35 11.88 0.66
N LEU A 88 -10.39 10.78 -0.07
CA LEU A 88 -11.61 10.12 -0.52
C LEU A 88 -11.89 8.88 0.33
N LEU A 89 -13.11 8.75 0.86
CA LEU A 89 -13.57 7.48 1.42
C LEU A 89 -13.81 6.49 0.27
N ILE A 90 -13.00 5.44 0.20
CA ILE A 90 -13.02 4.46 -0.90
C ILE A 90 -13.64 3.13 -0.51
N ALA A 91 -13.76 2.82 0.79
CA ALA A 91 -14.51 1.68 1.29
C ALA A 91 -15.03 1.91 2.71
N ARG A 92 -16.19 1.31 3.01
CA ARG A 92 -16.79 1.31 4.36
C ARG A 92 -17.61 0.04 4.58
N HIS A 93 -17.46 -0.55 5.76
CA HIS A 93 -18.29 -1.66 6.26
C HIS A 93 -19.27 -1.19 7.34
#